data_AF-A8PG24-F1
#
_entry.id   AF-A8PG24-F1
#
_cell.length_a   1.000
_cell.length_b   1.000
_cell.length_c   1.000
_cell.angle_alpha   90.00
_cell.angle_beta   90.00
_cell.angle_gamma   90.00
#
_symmetry.space_group_name_H-M   'P 1'
#
loop_
_entity.id
_entity.type
_entity.pdbx_description
1 polymer ?
#
loop_
_entity_poly.entity_id
_entity_poly.type
_entity_poly.pdbx_seq_one_letter_code
_entity_poly.pdbx_strand_id
1 'polypeptide(L)'
;MEPQQSQLSLDDKDAKLQKRMAMWKRALELDCPTCVAKLARYTMPVCHSPSPRGYITYKPVPLGYERHVGPYVYGWPIRETDFGDLARKLGMKYVSKDLDLVGAWILSRLEQLAKLPFTLVRTWALPDEQAVADGFDYVSPWDDHLPGVRMMDVIVMSSTSNDRLYNRRPTLEQWKELTKWLGADARWFESVFPKYKFPTWAFRSEFSMSALYN
;
A
#
# COMPACT_ATOMS: atom_id res chain seq x y z
N MET A 1 5.64 7.94 46.87
CA MET A 1 5.96 6.75 46.06
C MET A 1 6.30 7.23 44.67
N GLU A 2 7.59 7.42 44.38
CA GLU A 2 8.04 7.69 43.01
C GLU A 2 8.10 6.38 42.22
N PRO A 3 7.67 6.36 40.95
CA PRO A 3 7.77 5.17 40.13
C PRO A 3 9.24 4.95 39.72
N GLN A 4 9.84 3.85 40.16
CA GLN A 4 11.13 3.36 39.67
C GLN A 4 11.03 3.09 38.16
N GLN A 5 11.51 4.02 37.34
CA GLN A 5 11.80 3.75 35.95
C GLN A 5 13.01 2.80 35.88
N SER A 6 12.78 1.56 35.44
CA SER A 6 13.87 0.58 35.27
C SER A 6 14.84 1.07 34.19
N GLN A 7 16.01 1.56 34.60
CA GLN A 7 17.13 1.81 33.70
C GLN A 7 17.70 0.45 33.26
N LEU A 8 17.18 -0.10 32.16
CA LEU A 8 17.84 -1.18 31.43
C LEU A 8 19.23 -0.71 31.01
N SER A 9 20.27 -1.50 31.36
CA SER A 9 21.65 -1.22 31.00
C SER A 9 21.82 -1.14 29.47
N LEU A 10 22.87 -0.46 29.01
CA LEU A 10 23.19 -0.37 27.58
C LEU A 10 23.43 -1.78 26.99
N ASP A 11 24.10 -2.65 27.73
CA ASP A 11 24.39 -4.03 27.32
C ASP A 11 23.12 -4.86 27.09
N ASP A 12 22.10 -4.68 27.93
CA ASP A 12 20.81 -5.36 27.77
C ASP A 12 20.04 -4.88 26.52
N LYS A 13 20.19 -3.59 26.17
CA LYS A 13 19.56 -3.03 24.97
C LYS A 13 20.23 -3.57 23.70
N ASP A 14 21.56 -3.69 23.70
CA ASP A 14 22.32 -4.21 22.58
C ASP A 14 22.09 -5.71 22.38
N ALA A 15 22.06 -6.50 23.45
CA ALA A 15 21.72 -7.93 23.38
C ALA A 15 20.31 -8.17 22.81
N LYS A 16 19.32 -7.37 23.23
CA LYS A 16 17.95 -7.42 22.68
C LYS A 16 17.92 -7.05 21.20
N LEU A 17 18.67 -6.03 20.79
CA LEU A 17 18.74 -5.61 19.39
C LEU A 17 19.36 -6.72 18.53
N GLN A 18 20.48 -7.30 18.95
CA GLN A 18 21.15 -8.39 18.22
C GLN A 18 20.24 -9.62 18.07
N LYS A 19 19.52 -10.00 19.14
CA LYS A 19 18.54 -11.10 19.09
C LYS A 19 17.44 -10.83 18.06
N ARG A 20 16.92 -9.60 18.00
CA ARG A 20 15.91 -9.20 16.99
C ARG A 20 16.49 -9.17 15.58
N MET A 21 17.71 -8.71 15.41
CA MET A 21 18.38 -8.71 14.10
C MET A 21 18.55 -10.15 13.58
N ALA A 22 19.01 -11.08 14.43
CA ALA A 22 19.13 -12.50 14.07
C ALA A 22 17.78 -13.13 13.72
N MET A 23 16.72 -12.82 14.48
CA MET A 23 15.35 -13.25 14.18
C MET A 23 14.90 -12.78 12.79
N TRP A 24 15.05 -11.49 12.47
CA TRP A 24 14.63 -10.95 11.17
C TRP A 24 15.46 -11.47 10.00
N LYS A 25 16.78 -11.62 10.17
CA LYS A 25 17.66 -12.26 9.16
C LYS A 25 17.14 -13.64 8.78
N ARG A 26 16.82 -14.46 9.79
CA ARG A 26 16.32 -15.82 9.58
C ARG A 26 14.91 -15.84 9.00
N ALA A 27 14.01 -14.97 9.48
CA ALA A 27 12.61 -14.98 9.06
C ALA A 27 12.40 -14.50 7.62
N LEU A 28 13.25 -13.60 7.13
CA LEU A 28 13.11 -12.95 5.82
C LEU A 28 14.21 -13.35 4.83
N GLU A 29 15.12 -14.26 5.21
CA GLU A 29 16.32 -14.62 4.44
C GLU A 29 17.06 -13.36 3.95
N LEU A 30 17.16 -12.36 4.83
CA LEU A 30 17.57 -10.99 4.49
C LEU A 30 19.02 -10.74 4.88
N ASP A 31 19.89 -10.58 3.89
CA ASP A 31 21.31 -10.31 4.12
C ASP A 31 21.66 -8.82 4.27
N CYS A 32 20.75 -7.91 3.89
CA CYS A 32 21.00 -6.47 3.98
C CYS A 32 21.04 -5.99 5.45
N PRO A 33 22.21 -5.59 5.99
CA PRO A 33 22.35 -5.24 7.40
C PRO A 33 21.50 -4.01 7.78
N THR A 34 21.36 -3.04 6.87
CA THR A 34 20.56 -1.83 7.07
C THR A 34 19.07 -2.15 7.20
N CYS A 35 18.54 -2.98 6.31
CA CYS A 35 17.13 -3.38 6.34
C CYS A 35 16.85 -4.23 7.61
N VAL A 36 17.76 -5.13 7.99
CA VAL A 36 17.68 -5.92 9.24
C VAL A 36 17.68 -5.01 10.48
N ALA A 37 18.57 -4.02 10.54
CA ALA A 37 18.65 -3.10 11.67
C ALA A 37 17.38 -2.25 11.80
N LYS A 38 16.82 -1.77 10.67
CA LYS A 38 15.55 -1.04 10.67
C LYS A 38 14.40 -1.90 11.17
N LEU A 39 14.27 -3.14 10.70
CA LEU A 39 13.25 -4.08 11.18
C LEU A 39 13.41 -4.43 12.67
N ALA A 40 14.63 -4.63 13.15
CA ALA A 40 14.91 -4.90 14.55
C ALA A 40 14.54 -3.73 15.49
N ARG A 41 14.54 -2.51 14.94
CA ARG A 41 14.09 -1.27 15.60
C ARG A 41 12.62 -0.95 15.34
N TYR A 42 11.87 -1.83 14.68
CA TYR A 42 10.48 -1.59 14.27
C TYR A 42 10.31 -0.33 13.43
N THR A 43 11.21 -0.12 12.47
CA THR A 43 11.15 0.99 11.51
C THR A 43 11.15 0.47 10.08
N MET A 44 10.56 1.22 9.15
CA MET A 44 10.42 0.78 7.76
C MET A 44 11.77 0.68 7.02
N PRO A 45 12.14 -0.49 6.50
CA PRO A 45 13.28 -0.66 5.60
C PRO A 45 13.05 0.09 4.26
N VAL A 46 13.96 0.99 3.90
CA VAL A 46 13.87 1.76 2.64
C VAL A 46 14.65 1.14 1.49
N CYS A 47 15.54 0.18 1.78
CA CYS A 47 16.48 -0.37 0.80
C CYS A 47 15.87 -1.44 -0.11
N HIS A 48 15.06 -2.36 0.44
CA HIS A 48 14.66 -3.57 -0.29
C HIS A 48 13.19 -3.96 -0.09
N SER A 49 12.42 -3.22 0.71
CA SER A 49 11.03 -3.57 1.09
C SER A 49 10.83 -5.08 1.38
N PRO A 50 11.69 -5.69 2.23
CA PRO A 50 11.77 -7.12 2.43
C PRO A 50 10.43 -7.73 2.84
N SER A 51 10.24 -8.99 2.45
CA SER A 51 8.99 -9.73 2.58
C SER A 51 9.28 -11.17 3.00
N PRO A 52 8.43 -11.81 3.82
CA PRO A 52 8.61 -13.22 4.15
C PRO A 52 8.58 -14.10 2.90
N ARG A 53 9.18 -15.28 2.98
CA ARG A 53 9.17 -16.24 1.87
C ARG A 53 7.73 -16.57 1.44
N GLY A 54 7.49 -16.58 0.13
CA GLY A 54 6.17 -16.82 -0.46
C GLY A 54 5.31 -15.56 -0.64
N TYR A 55 5.76 -14.43 -0.10
CA TYR A 55 5.14 -13.12 -0.29
C TYR A 55 5.91 -12.30 -1.33
N ILE A 56 5.19 -11.38 -1.99
CA ILE A 56 5.82 -10.48 -2.96
C ILE A 56 6.77 -9.52 -2.25
N THR A 57 7.89 -9.20 -2.87
CA THR A 57 8.77 -8.11 -2.44
C THR A 57 8.45 -6.89 -3.29
N TYR A 58 8.05 -5.79 -2.65
CA TYR A 58 7.77 -4.55 -3.37
C TYR A 58 9.06 -3.90 -3.87
N LYS A 59 8.92 -3.01 -4.86
CA LYS A 59 9.98 -2.06 -5.18
C LYS A 59 10.34 -1.25 -3.93
N PRO A 60 11.61 -0.82 -3.76
CA PRO A 60 12.00 0.05 -2.66
C PRO A 60 11.16 1.34 -2.65
N VAL A 61 10.85 1.85 -1.46
CA VAL A 61 10.24 3.18 -1.31
C VAL A 61 11.23 4.23 -1.81
N PRO A 62 10.78 5.29 -2.51
CA PRO A 62 11.65 6.38 -2.93
C PRO A 62 12.48 6.98 -1.78
N LEU A 63 13.73 7.33 -2.07
CA LEU A 63 14.62 7.92 -1.08
C LEU A 63 14.08 9.27 -0.59
N GLY A 64 14.12 9.49 0.72
CA GLY A 64 13.67 10.74 1.32
C GLY A 64 12.16 10.88 1.46
N TYR A 65 11.37 9.82 1.23
CA TYR A 65 9.91 9.81 1.36
C TYR A 65 9.39 10.41 2.69
N GLU A 66 10.19 10.36 3.76
CA GLU A 66 9.83 10.96 5.04
C GLU A 66 9.63 12.48 4.95
N ARG A 67 10.29 13.15 4.00
CA ARG A 67 10.24 14.61 3.78
C ARG A 67 9.07 15.06 2.90
N HIS A 68 8.43 14.13 2.21
CA HIS A 68 7.30 14.41 1.31
C HIS A 68 6.04 14.78 2.10
N VAL A 69 5.14 15.52 1.45
CA VAL A 69 3.92 16.05 2.08
C VAL A 69 2.93 14.91 2.34
N GLY A 70 2.76 14.04 1.34
CA GLY A 70 1.93 12.84 1.43
C GLY A 70 2.71 11.61 1.88
N PRO A 71 2.01 10.56 2.36
CA PRO A 71 2.58 9.22 2.40
C PRO A 71 2.74 8.68 0.97
N TYR A 72 3.58 7.67 0.80
CA TYR A 72 3.63 6.91 -0.44
C TYR A 72 2.68 5.73 -0.38
N VAL A 73 2.00 5.47 -1.49
CA VAL A 73 1.06 4.37 -1.68
C VAL A 73 1.61 3.41 -2.73
N TYR A 74 1.51 2.10 -2.49
CA TYR A 74 1.92 1.07 -3.42
C TYR A 74 0.71 0.46 -4.09
N GLY A 75 0.66 0.51 -5.41
CA GLY A 75 -0.53 0.12 -6.16
C GLY A 75 -0.37 0.20 -7.67
N TRP A 76 -1.46 -0.06 -8.37
CA TRP A 76 -1.55 0.07 -9.83
C TRP A 76 -2.21 1.38 -10.21
N PRO A 77 -1.59 2.18 -11.11
CA PRO A 77 -2.30 3.29 -11.71
C PRO A 77 -3.45 2.73 -12.56
N ILE A 78 -4.58 3.43 -12.57
CA ILE A 78 -5.77 3.00 -13.30
C ILE A 78 -6.49 4.22 -13.88
N ARG A 79 -7.04 4.10 -15.09
CA ARG A 79 -7.88 5.14 -15.70
C ARG A 79 -9.34 4.88 -15.37
N GLU A 80 -10.15 5.92 -15.41
CA GLU A 80 -11.61 5.80 -15.32
C GLU A 80 -12.17 4.81 -16.36
N THR A 81 -11.65 4.86 -17.59
CA THR A 81 -12.04 3.93 -18.66
C THR A 81 -11.69 2.48 -18.35
N ASP A 82 -10.60 2.22 -17.63
CA ASP A 82 -10.18 0.88 -17.23
C ASP A 82 -11.16 0.26 -16.22
N PHE A 83 -11.82 1.07 -15.38
CA PHE A 83 -12.85 0.58 -14.46
C PHE A 83 -14.06 0.00 -15.23
N GLY A 84 -14.51 0.68 -16.28
CA GLY A 84 -15.59 0.18 -17.13
C GLY A 84 -15.24 -1.15 -17.80
N ASP A 85 -13.99 -1.28 -18.26
CA ASP A 85 -13.49 -2.52 -18.86
C ASP A 85 -13.37 -3.64 -17.84
N LEU A 86 -12.84 -3.36 -16.65
CA LEU A 86 -12.76 -4.32 -15.55
C LEU A 86 -14.14 -4.80 -15.11
N ALA A 87 -15.09 -3.88 -14.92
CA ALA A 87 -16.48 -4.24 -14.56
C ALA A 87 -17.07 -5.25 -15.55
N ARG A 88 -16.89 -5.00 -16.86
CA ARG A 88 -17.37 -5.91 -17.91
C ARG A 88 -16.68 -7.27 -17.86
N LYS A 89 -15.34 -7.29 -17.75
CA LYS A 89 -14.56 -8.54 -17.67
C LYS A 89 -14.90 -9.35 -16.42
N LEU A 90 -15.27 -8.69 -15.33
CA LEU A 90 -15.72 -9.31 -14.08
C LEU A 90 -17.20 -9.75 -14.10
N GLY A 91 -17.90 -9.58 -15.23
CA GLY A 91 -19.27 -10.03 -15.43
C GLY A 91 -20.34 -9.16 -14.77
N MET A 92 -20.03 -7.89 -14.49
CA MET A 92 -20.95 -6.98 -13.81
C MET A 92 -22.01 -6.47 -14.79
N LYS A 93 -23.27 -6.88 -14.59
CA LYS A 93 -24.39 -6.63 -15.52
C LYS A 93 -24.92 -5.18 -15.49
N TYR A 94 -24.75 -4.48 -14.37
CA TYR A 94 -25.16 -3.09 -14.20
C TYR A 94 -23.94 -2.27 -13.77
N VAL A 95 -23.48 -1.38 -14.64
CA VAL A 95 -22.44 -0.41 -14.31
C VAL A 95 -23.16 0.88 -13.92
N SER A 96 -23.10 1.24 -12.64
CA SER A 96 -23.60 2.53 -12.16
C SER A 96 -22.82 3.66 -12.85
N LYS A 97 -23.44 4.84 -12.99
CA LYS A 97 -22.69 6.07 -13.35
C LYS A 97 -21.83 6.58 -12.20
N ASP A 98 -22.08 6.08 -10.99
CA ASP A 98 -21.28 6.36 -9.80
C ASP A 98 -20.01 5.50 -9.81
N LEU A 99 -18.88 6.14 -10.13
CA LEU A 99 -17.57 5.49 -10.20
C LEU A 99 -17.06 4.99 -8.85
N ASP A 100 -17.46 5.62 -7.75
CA ASP A 100 -17.03 5.20 -6.42
C ASP A 100 -17.73 3.91 -6.03
N LEU A 101 -19.02 3.78 -6.35
CA LEU A 101 -19.76 2.53 -6.16
C LEU A 101 -19.22 1.42 -7.06
N VAL A 102 -18.99 1.71 -8.36
CA VAL A 102 -18.42 0.73 -9.31
C VAL A 102 -17.01 0.31 -8.87
N GLY A 103 -16.20 1.27 -8.46
CA GLY A 103 -14.87 1.04 -7.92
C GLY A 103 -14.91 0.12 -6.70
N ALA A 104 -15.75 0.42 -5.71
CA ALA A 104 -15.89 -0.41 -4.51
C ALA A 104 -16.26 -1.87 -4.83
N TRP A 105 -17.17 -2.10 -5.78
CA TRP A 105 -17.53 -3.46 -6.18
C TRP A 105 -16.41 -4.17 -6.95
N ILE A 106 -15.69 -3.47 -7.84
CA ILE A 106 -14.54 -4.04 -8.54
C ILE A 106 -13.47 -4.44 -7.53
N LEU A 107 -13.12 -3.57 -6.59
CA LEU A 107 -12.13 -3.84 -5.55
C LEU A 107 -12.55 -5.06 -4.71
N SER A 108 -13.80 -5.12 -4.26
CA SER A 108 -14.31 -6.27 -3.51
C SER A 108 -14.25 -7.56 -4.33
N ARG A 109 -14.53 -7.50 -5.62
CA ARG A 109 -14.44 -8.68 -6.49
C ARG A 109 -13.00 -9.14 -6.68
N LEU A 110 -12.06 -8.22 -6.85
CA LEU A 110 -10.63 -8.52 -6.94
C LEU A 110 -10.10 -9.13 -5.64
N GLU A 111 -10.50 -8.59 -4.49
CA GLU A 111 -10.18 -9.15 -3.17
C GLU A 111 -10.65 -10.60 -3.03
N GLN A 112 -11.87 -10.91 -3.47
CA GLN A 112 -12.41 -12.27 -3.44
C GLN A 112 -11.66 -13.22 -4.37
N LEU A 113 -11.42 -12.81 -5.61
CA LEU A 113 -10.72 -13.62 -6.61
C LEU A 113 -9.29 -13.94 -6.17
N ALA A 114 -8.57 -12.93 -5.68
CA ALA A 114 -7.23 -13.07 -5.15
C ALA A 114 -7.19 -13.54 -3.68
N LYS A 115 -8.34 -13.83 -3.04
CA LYS A 115 -8.45 -14.26 -1.64
C LYS A 115 -7.60 -13.41 -0.68
N LEU A 116 -7.67 -12.09 -0.83
CA LEU A 116 -6.85 -11.17 -0.04
C LEU A 116 -7.36 -11.10 1.41
N PRO A 117 -6.45 -11.13 2.42
CA PRO A 117 -6.83 -10.96 3.81
C PRO A 117 -6.97 -9.48 4.22
N PHE A 118 -6.96 -8.56 3.25
CA PHE A 118 -7.01 -7.12 3.46
C PHE A 118 -7.73 -6.43 2.30
N THR A 119 -8.23 -5.23 2.57
CA THR A 119 -8.96 -4.39 1.61
C THR A 119 -8.01 -3.68 0.66
N LEU A 120 -8.37 -3.65 -0.62
CA LEU A 120 -7.83 -2.75 -1.64
C LEU A 120 -8.58 -1.42 -1.59
N VAL A 121 -7.90 -0.32 -1.93
CA VAL A 121 -8.50 1.01 -1.86
C VAL A 121 -8.20 1.77 -3.15
N ARG A 122 -9.21 2.41 -3.72
CA ARG A 122 -9.01 3.45 -4.75
C ARG A 122 -8.67 4.76 -4.05
N THR A 123 -7.59 5.41 -4.46
CA THR A 123 -7.23 6.75 -3.98
C THR A 123 -6.49 7.53 -5.07
N TRP A 124 -6.21 8.80 -4.79
CA TRP A 124 -5.50 9.68 -5.71
C TRP A 124 -4.02 9.83 -5.32
N ALA A 125 -3.17 9.80 -6.34
CA ALA A 125 -1.74 10.01 -6.19
C ALA A 125 -1.23 11.06 -7.19
N LEU A 126 -0.08 11.65 -6.89
CA LEU A 126 0.68 12.47 -7.81
C LEU A 126 1.28 11.55 -8.89
N PRO A 127 1.08 11.85 -10.19
CA PRO A 127 1.60 11.03 -11.26
C PRO A 127 3.12 11.19 -11.37
N ASP A 128 3.82 10.06 -11.56
CA ASP A 128 5.23 10.07 -11.94
C ASP A 128 5.39 10.28 -13.46
N GLU A 129 6.62 10.50 -13.93
CA GLU A 129 6.91 10.73 -15.36
C GLU A 129 6.38 9.60 -16.25
N GLN A 130 6.47 8.36 -15.78
CA GLN A 130 5.97 7.20 -16.51
C GLN A 130 4.43 7.21 -16.58
N ALA A 131 3.74 7.48 -15.47
CA ALA A 131 2.28 7.57 -15.44
C ALA A 131 1.75 8.68 -16.36
N VAL A 132 2.49 9.80 -16.44
CA VAL A 132 2.20 10.87 -17.40
C VAL A 132 2.38 10.39 -18.84
N ALA A 133 3.50 9.74 -19.15
CA ALA A 133 3.77 9.25 -20.49
C ALA A 133 2.74 8.20 -20.95
N ASP A 134 2.27 7.37 -20.01
CA ASP A 134 1.27 6.33 -20.25
C ASP A 134 -0.18 6.87 -20.25
N GLY A 135 -0.38 8.17 -19.96
CA GLY A 135 -1.69 8.83 -19.99
C GLY A 135 -2.63 8.43 -18.84
N PHE A 136 -2.09 8.14 -17.66
CA PHE A 136 -2.88 7.87 -16.45
C PHE A 136 -3.32 9.13 -15.70
N ASP A 137 -2.68 10.27 -15.97
CA ASP A 137 -2.92 11.50 -15.25
C ASP A 137 -4.12 12.29 -15.78
N TYR A 138 -4.70 13.09 -14.90
CA TYR A 138 -5.72 14.09 -15.22
C TYR A 138 -5.62 15.26 -14.24
N VAL A 139 -6.27 16.38 -14.57
CA VAL A 139 -6.44 17.51 -13.65
C VAL A 139 -7.80 17.35 -12.97
N SER A 140 -7.85 17.43 -11.63
CA SER A 140 -9.11 17.21 -10.91
C SER A 140 -10.23 18.10 -11.47
N PRO A 141 -11.33 17.52 -11.97
CA PRO A 141 -12.49 18.30 -12.39
C PRO A 141 -13.36 18.72 -11.20
N TRP A 142 -13.15 18.09 -10.04
CA TRP A 142 -13.99 18.23 -8.86
C TRP A 142 -13.15 18.67 -7.66
N ASP A 143 -13.74 19.59 -6.90
CA ASP A 143 -13.47 19.92 -5.50
C ASP A 143 -12.64 21.18 -5.22
N ASP A 144 -13.24 22.04 -4.37
CA ASP A 144 -12.67 23.24 -3.75
C ASP A 144 -11.45 22.92 -2.87
N HIS A 145 -11.17 21.63 -2.63
CA HIS A 145 -10.09 21.15 -1.79
C HIS A 145 -8.78 20.83 -2.52
N LEU A 146 -8.80 20.56 -3.84
CA LEU A 146 -7.60 20.30 -4.66
C LEU A 146 -7.72 20.87 -6.10
N PRO A 147 -8.18 22.14 -6.29
CA PRO A 147 -8.36 22.69 -7.63
C PRO A 147 -7.03 22.83 -8.37
N GLY A 148 -7.01 22.40 -9.64
CA GLY A 148 -5.84 22.50 -10.51
C GLY A 148 -4.70 21.53 -10.19
N VAL A 149 -4.89 20.60 -9.25
CA VAL A 149 -3.90 19.57 -8.95
C VAL A 149 -3.94 18.49 -10.03
N ARG A 150 -2.78 18.23 -10.64
CA ARG A 150 -2.56 17.09 -11.54
C ARG A 150 -2.41 15.82 -10.70
N MET A 151 -3.25 14.83 -10.97
CA MET A 151 -3.37 13.61 -10.17
C MET A 151 -3.68 12.39 -11.06
N MET A 152 -3.72 11.21 -10.45
CA MET A 152 -4.19 9.98 -11.08
C MET A 152 -4.89 9.10 -10.05
N ASP A 153 -5.75 8.20 -10.54
CA ASP A 153 -6.33 7.14 -9.73
C ASP A 153 -5.35 5.97 -9.56
N VAL A 154 -5.32 5.41 -8.35
CA VAL A 154 -4.48 4.26 -8.00
C VAL A 154 -5.30 3.26 -7.20
N ILE A 155 -5.22 1.98 -7.57
CA ILE A 155 -5.67 0.86 -6.73
C ILE A 155 -4.52 0.46 -5.81
N VAL A 156 -4.66 0.77 -4.53
CA VAL A 156 -3.61 0.69 -3.51
C VAL A 156 -3.80 -0.53 -2.61
N MET A 157 -2.69 -1.19 -2.28
CA MET A 157 -2.65 -2.30 -1.31
C MET A 157 -1.86 -1.99 -0.03
N SER A 158 -0.94 -1.02 -0.10
CA SER A 158 0.01 -0.72 0.97
C SER A 158 0.34 0.77 0.98
N SER A 159 0.73 1.28 2.15
CA SER A 159 1.04 2.70 2.33
C SER A 159 2.13 2.89 3.39
N THR A 160 2.99 3.90 3.20
CA THR A 160 3.99 4.32 4.19
C THR A 160 3.40 5.18 5.31
N SER A 161 2.08 5.39 5.35
CA SER A 161 1.45 6.20 6.40
C SER A 161 1.57 5.58 7.80
N ASN A 162 1.77 4.25 7.89
CA ASN A 162 2.16 3.56 9.12
C ASN A 162 2.77 2.18 8.81
N ASP A 163 3.46 1.60 9.79
CA ASP A 163 4.17 0.33 9.63
C ASP A 163 3.23 -0.84 9.31
N ARG A 164 2.00 -0.86 9.85
CA ARG A 164 1.05 -1.96 9.60
C ARG A 164 0.62 -1.99 8.14
N LEU A 165 0.31 -0.83 7.56
CA LEU A 165 -0.04 -0.72 6.14
C LEU A 165 1.17 -1.00 5.26
N TYR A 166 2.34 -0.49 5.66
CA TYR A 166 3.58 -0.69 4.92
C TYR A 166 3.97 -2.15 4.82
N ASN A 167 3.65 -2.98 5.80
CA ASN A 167 4.02 -4.41 5.81
C ASN A 167 2.96 -5.33 5.19
N ARG A 168 1.88 -4.79 4.61
CA ARG A 168 0.90 -5.61 3.89
C ARG A 168 1.51 -6.16 2.63
N ARG A 169 1.50 -7.47 2.47
CA ARG A 169 2.03 -8.17 1.31
C ARG A 169 1.04 -9.26 0.89
N PRO A 170 0.63 -9.33 -0.39
CA PRO A 170 0.01 -10.53 -0.92
C PRO A 170 1.07 -11.64 -1.10
N THR A 171 0.62 -12.89 -1.13
CA THR A 171 1.44 -14.01 -1.59
C THR A 171 1.75 -13.89 -3.08
N LEU A 172 2.71 -14.65 -3.59
CA LEU A 172 3.00 -14.69 -5.03
C LEU A 172 1.80 -15.13 -5.86
N GLU A 173 0.97 -16.05 -5.35
CA GLU A 173 -0.25 -16.50 -6.04
C GLU A 173 -1.31 -15.41 -6.08
N GLN A 174 -1.55 -14.74 -4.96
CA GLN A 174 -2.46 -13.61 -4.86
C GLN A 174 -2.01 -12.46 -5.78
N TRP A 175 -0.71 -12.18 -5.82
CA TRP A 175 -0.13 -11.19 -6.73
C TRP A 175 -0.36 -11.54 -8.20
N LYS A 176 -0.08 -12.79 -8.59
CA LYS A 176 -0.32 -13.27 -9.95
C LYS A 176 -1.79 -13.12 -10.33
N GLU A 177 -2.71 -13.42 -9.42
CA GLU A 177 -4.14 -13.24 -9.67
C GLU A 177 -4.48 -11.77 -9.89
N LEU A 178 -4.03 -10.85 -9.02
CA LEU A 178 -4.24 -9.41 -9.21
C LEU A 178 -3.67 -8.90 -10.53
N THR A 179 -2.45 -9.32 -10.90
CA THR A 179 -1.78 -8.89 -12.13
C THR A 179 -2.51 -9.32 -13.40
N LYS A 180 -3.27 -10.43 -13.39
CA LYS A 180 -4.11 -10.81 -14.55
C LYS A 180 -5.17 -9.75 -14.85
N TRP A 181 -5.67 -9.08 -13.81
CA TRP A 181 -6.73 -8.08 -13.93
C TRP A 181 -6.16 -6.66 -14.07
N LEU A 182 -5.18 -6.31 -13.24
CA LEU A 182 -4.66 -4.95 -13.08
C LEU A 182 -3.37 -4.66 -13.87
N GLY A 183 -2.76 -5.68 -14.47
CA GLY A 183 -1.45 -5.57 -15.10
C GLY A 183 -0.27 -5.72 -14.12
N ALA A 184 0.95 -5.62 -14.63
CA ALA A 184 2.16 -5.95 -13.87
C ALA A 184 2.81 -4.75 -13.14
N ASP A 185 2.45 -3.51 -13.50
CA ASP A 185 3.26 -2.32 -13.20
C ASP A 185 2.94 -1.61 -11.88
N ALA A 186 2.67 -2.37 -10.82
CA ALA A 186 2.49 -1.78 -9.51
C ALA A 186 3.79 -1.19 -8.93
N ARG A 187 3.69 0.04 -8.41
CA ARG A 187 4.82 0.81 -7.90
C ARG A 187 4.37 1.82 -6.83
N TRP A 188 5.35 2.53 -6.27
CA TRP A 188 5.11 3.56 -5.26
C TRP A 188 4.77 4.90 -5.92
N PHE A 189 3.74 5.55 -5.40
CA PHE A 189 3.33 6.91 -5.78
C PHE A 189 3.11 7.77 -4.55
N GLU A 190 3.40 9.06 -4.63
CA GLU A 190 3.08 9.99 -3.53
C GLU A 190 1.57 10.28 -3.54
N SER A 191 0.90 10.12 -2.40
CA SER A 191 -0.51 10.48 -2.25
C SER A 191 -0.72 11.99 -2.40
N VAL A 192 -1.81 12.41 -3.04
CA VAL A 192 -2.19 13.84 -3.09
C VAL A 192 -2.58 14.38 -1.71
N PHE A 193 -3.04 13.50 -0.81
CA PHE A 193 -3.38 13.89 0.55
C PHE A 193 -2.14 14.06 1.41
N PRO A 194 -2.07 15.14 2.22
CA PRO A 194 -1.00 15.28 3.21
C PRO A 194 -1.14 14.22 4.30
N LYS A 195 -0.02 13.85 4.93
CA LYS A 195 0.05 12.80 5.98
C LYS A 195 -1.03 12.94 7.07
N TYR A 196 -1.36 14.15 7.51
CA TYR A 196 -2.35 14.41 8.57
C TYR A 196 -3.81 14.27 8.12
N LYS A 197 -4.09 14.24 6.81
CA LYS A 197 -5.43 14.01 6.25
C LYS A 197 -5.57 12.65 5.56
N PHE A 198 -4.52 11.83 5.52
CA PHE A 198 -4.54 10.57 4.78
C PHE A 198 -5.49 9.55 5.44
N PRO A 199 -6.52 9.05 4.72
CA PRO A 199 -7.58 8.23 5.31
C PRO A 199 -7.13 6.77 5.51
N THR A 200 -6.25 6.53 6.48
CA THR A 200 -5.74 5.18 6.79
C THR A 200 -6.82 4.17 7.19
N TRP A 201 -7.99 4.64 7.62
CA TRP A 201 -9.13 3.81 7.98
C TRP A 201 -9.71 3.06 6.76
N ALA A 202 -9.64 3.62 5.55
CA ALA A 202 -10.16 3.00 4.33
C ALA A 202 -9.45 1.68 4.00
N PHE A 203 -8.22 1.52 4.50
CA PHE A 203 -7.43 0.32 4.31
C PHE A 203 -7.80 -0.80 5.29
N ARG A 204 -8.61 -0.58 6.33
CA ARG A 204 -8.86 -1.61 7.36
C ARG A 204 -9.76 -2.74 6.81
N SER A 205 -9.43 -3.98 7.14
CA SER A 205 -10.18 -5.19 6.75
C SER A 205 -11.62 -5.21 7.28
N GLU A 206 -11.89 -4.45 8.35
CA GLU A 206 -13.22 -4.27 8.96
C GLU A 206 -14.23 -3.56 8.02
N PHE A 207 -13.75 -2.88 6.97
CA PHE A 207 -14.57 -2.20 5.97
C PHE A 207 -14.70 -2.97 4.65
N SER A 208 -14.28 -4.24 4.59
CA SER A 208 -14.54 -5.02 3.38
C SER A 208 -16.05 -5.23 3.23
N MET A 209 -16.61 -4.79 2.10
CA MET A 209 -18.00 -5.07 1.71
C MET A 209 -18.32 -6.57 1.71
N SER A 210 -17.31 -7.44 1.64
CA SER A 210 -17.49 -8.89 1.80
C SER A 210 -18.02 -9.31 3.18
N ALA A 211 -17.82 -8.50 4.22
CA ALA A 211 -18.35 -8.74 5.56
C ALA A 211 -19.82 -8.31 5.73
N LEU A 212 -20.37 -7.54 4.80
CA LEU A 212 -21.75 -7.04 4.86
C LEU A 212 -22.76 -7.95 4.16
N TYR A 213 -22.30 -9.00 3.47
CA TYR A 213 -23.15 -9.89 2.67
C TYR A 213 -22.91 -11.39 2.93
N ASN A 214 -22.29 -11.74 4.07
CA ASN A 214 -22.24 -13.11 4.61
C ASN A 214 -23.18 -13.23 5.82
#